data_AF-A0A9X2KMR6-F1
#
_entry.id   AF-A0A9X2KMR6-F1
#
_cell.length_a   1.000
_cell.length_b   1.000
_cell.length_c   1.000
_cell.angle_alpha   90.00
_cell.angle_beta   90.00
_cell.angle_gamma   90.00
#
_symmetry.space_group_name_H-M   'P 1'
#
loop_
_entity.id
_entity.type
_entity.pdbx_description
1 polymer ?
#
loop_
_entity_poly.entity_id
_entity_poly.type
_entity_poly.pdbx_seq_one_letter_code
_entity_poly.pdbx_strand_id
1 'polypeptide(L)'
;MSRPEDWALSTTLTGSHASARENVEVKRAIVEGAFVVLHCHQHWPGDHDYVGIDIFRLDDVGKIVEHWDVLQIVLGHSEHPKGMF
;
A
#
# COMPACT_ATOMS: atom_id res chain seq x y z
N MET A 1 -23.55 -3.19 11.72
CA MET A 1 -23.56 -1.84 11.14
C MET A 1 -22.49 -1.05 11.89
N SER A 2 -21.25 -1.18 11.45
CA SER A 2 -20.04 -0.68 12.12
C SER A 2 -19.86 0.81 11.80
N ARG A 3 -19.36 1.59 12.77
CA ARG A 3 -19.23 3.05 12.66
C ARG A 3 -17.95 3.43 11.90
N PRO A 4 -17.88 4.63 11.29
CA PRO A 4 -16.78 5.05 10.40
C PRO A 4 -15.42 5.30 11.08
N GLU A 5 -15.31 5.18 12.40
CA GLU A 5 -14.10 5.52 13.18
C GLU A 5 -13.09 4.38 13.41
N ASP A 6 -13.34 3.15 12.94
CA ASP A 6 -12.47 1.97 13.20
C ASP A 6 -11.20 1.87 12.32
N TRP A 7 -10.93 2.82 11.41
CA TRP A 7 -9.74 2.76 10.54
C TRP A 7 -8.54 3.58 11.05
N ALA A 8 -8.72 4.39 12.11
CA ALA A 8 -7.67 5.25 12.66
C ALA A 8 -7.14 4.73 14.01
N LEU A 9 -6.51 3.55 14.01
CA LEU A 9 -5.71 3.10 15.16
C LEU A 9 -4.22 3.29 14.88
N SER A 10 -3.69 4.33 15.53
CA SER A 10 -2.29 4.46 15.91
C SER A 10 -1.73 3.11 16.37
N THR A 11 -0.74 2.59 15.65
CA THR A 11 0.10 1.51 16.15
C THR A 11 1.46 2.10 16.49
N THR A 12 1.66 2.39 17.78
CA THR A 12 2.99 2.48 18.37
C THR A 12 3.62 1.09 18.29
N LEU A 13 4.48 0.85 17.29
CA LEU A 13 5.26 -0.38 17.12
C LEU A 13 6.37 -0.44 18.19
N THR A 14 6.04 -0.96 19.37
CA THR A 14 7.04 -1.50 20.30
C THR A 14 6.95 -3.01 20.28
N GLY A 15 7.64 -3.63 19.32
CA GLY A 15 7.75 -5.08 19.20
C GLY A 15 9.08 -5.44 18.54
N SER A 16 10.07 -5.79 19.36
CA SER A 16 11.38 -6.26 18.91
C SER A 16 11.28 -7.70 18.39
N HIS A 17 11.13 -7.85 17.09
CA HIS A 17 11.72 -8.95 16.34
C HIS A 17 12.61 -8.30 15.29
N ALA A 18 13.75 -8.90 14.94
CA ALA A 18 14.50 -8.46 13.76
C ALA A 18 13.56 -8.63 12.55
N SER A 19 12.84 -7.56 12.22
CA SER A 19 11.78 -7.54 11.22
C SER A 19 12.46 -7.83 9.89
N ALA A 20 12.14 -8.99 9.31
CA ALA A 20 12.48 -9.22 7.92
C ALA A 20 11.85 -8.06 7.14
N ARG A 21 12.72 -7.33 6.43
CA ARG A 21 12.36 -6.05 5.83
C ARG A 21 11.26 -6.29 4.79
N GLU A 22 10.15 -5.60 4.94
CA GLU A 22 9.11 -5.53 3.91
C GLU A 22 9.76 -5.18 2.57
N ASN A 23 9.45 -5.96 1.53
CA ASN A 23 9.94 -5.72 0.18
C ASN A 23 8.78 -5.21 -0.66
N VAL A 24 8.91 -3.99 -1.18
CA VAL A 24 7.91 -3.36 -2.04
C VAL A 24 8.46 -3.28 -3.46
N GLU A 25 7.82 -3.97 -4.39
CA GLU A 25 8.12 -3.93 -5.81
C GLU A 25 7.10 -3.03 -6.53
N VAL A 26 7.55 -1.87 -7.01
CA VAL A 26 6.71 -0.98 -7.81
C VAL A 26 6.54 -1.57 -9.21
N LYS A 27 5.34 -2.03 -9.54
CA LYS A 27 5.00 -2.55 -10.86
C LYS A 27 4.79 -1.43 -11.86
N ARG A 28 4.10 -0.37 -11.45
CA ARG A 28 3.75 0.77 -12.30
C ARG A 28 3.70 2.06 -11.48
N ALA A 29 4.01 3.18 -12.13
CA ALA A 29 3.78 4.52 -11.60
C ALA A 29 2.98 5.33 -12.62
N ILE A 30 1.99 6.08 -12.15
CA ILE A 30 1.18 7.01 -12.94
C ILE A 30 1.30 8.37 -12.28
N VAL A 31 1.49 9.41 -13.09
CA VAL A 31 1.60 10.80 -12.60
C VAL A 31 0.59 11.65 -13.35
N GLU A 32 -0.23 12.38 -12.59
CA GLU A 32 -1.21 13.33 -13.14
C GLU A 32 -1.30 14.56 -12.24
N GLY A 33 -0.90 15.72 -12.79
CA GLY A 33 -0.85 16.97 -12.03
C GLY A 33 0.04 16.84 -10.79
N ALA A 34 -0.53 17.13 -9.62
CA ALA A 34 0.15 17.02 -8.33
C ALA A 34 0.11 15.60 -7.73
N PHE A 35 -0.48 14.62 -8.41
CA PHE A 35 -0.66 13.28 -7.89
C PHE A 35 0.30 12.27 -8.51
N VAL A 36 0.81 11.37 -7.67
CA VAL A 36 1.57 10.17 -8.06
C VAL A 36 0.83 8.96 -7.52
N VAL A 37 0.53 8.00 -8.38
CA VAL A 37 -0.08 6.71 -8.00
C VAL A 37 0.91 5.60 -8.29
N LEU A 38 1.20 4.76 -7.29
CA LEU A 38 2.02 3.57 -7.44
C LEU A 38 1.15 2.32 -7.34
N HIS A 39 1.39 1.38 -8.25
CA HIS A 39 0.87 0.02 -8.16
C HIS A 39 2.00 -0.89 -7.68
N CYS A 40 1.85 -1.44 -6.48
CA CYS A 40 2.90 -2.09 -5.72
C CYS A 40 2.55 -3.56 -5.45
N HIS A 41 3.53 -4.45 -5.60
CA HIS A 41 3.50 -5.78 -4.99
C HIS A 41 4.32 -5.74 -3.70
N GLN A 42 3.66 -5.95 -2.56
CA GLN A 42 4.29 -5.82 -1.25
C GLN A 42 4.41 -7.20 -0.60
N HIS A 43 5.63 -7.59 -0.26
CA HIS A 43 5.95 -8.82 0.45
C HIS A 43 6.20 -8.51 1.92
N TRP A 44 5.29 -8.98 2.79
CA TRP A 44 5.32 -8.68 4.22
C TRP A 44 5.70 -9.95 4.99
N PRO A 45 6.92 -10.03 5.53
CA PRO A 45 7.37 -11.25 6.18
C PRO A 45 6.54 -11.60 7.42
N GLY A 46 5.97 -12.81 7.43
CA GLY A 46 5.11 -13.27 8.52
C GLY A 46 3.64 -12.88 8.37
N ASP A 47 3.27 -12.25 7.26
CA ASP A 47 1.88 -11.96 6.86
C ASP A 47 1.67 -12.33 5.37
N HIS A 48 0.56 -11.88 4.78
CA HIS A 48 0.24 -12.04 3.37
C HIS A 48 1.07 -11.13 2.47
N ASP A 49 1.15 -11.48 1.18
CA ASP A 49 1.53 -10.54 0.15
C ASP A 49 0.32 -9.65 -0.20
N TYR A 50 0.57 -8.38 -0.54
CA TYR A 50 -0.47 -7.41 -0.85
C TYR A 50 -0.25 -6.75 -2.22
N VAL A 51 -1.36 -6.48 -2.91
CA VAL A 51 -1.45 -5.47 -3.96
C VAL A 51 -1.71 -4.13 -3.27
N GLY A 52 -0.78 -3.21 -3.40
CA GLY A 52 -0.92 -1.84 -2.89
C GLY A 52 -1.20 -0.86 -4.02
N ILE A 53 -2.15 0.04 -3.79
CA ILE A 53 -2.27 1.30 -4.52
C ILE A 53 -1.90 2.41 -3.56
N ASP A 54 -0.72 3.01 -3.73
CA ASP A 54 -0.29 4.18 -2.98
C ASP A 54 -0.58 5.43 -3.80
N ILE A 55 -1.28 6.40 -3.21
CA ILE A 55 -1.60 7.68 -3.83
C ILE A 55 -0.92 8.78 -3.02
N PHE A 56 -0.08 9.58 -3.68
CA PHE A 56 0.59 10.72 -3.08
C PHE A 56 0.12 12.00 -3.74
N ARG A 57 -0.16 13.04 -2.94
CA ARG A 57 -0.26 14.42 -3.44
C ARG A 57 1.01 15.18 -3.06
N LEU A 58 1.58 15.88 -4.03
CA LEU A 58 2.78 16.68 -3.87
C LEU A 58 2.42 18.18 -3.80
N ASP A 59 3.24 18.96 -3.10
CA ASP A 59 3.21 20.41 -3.18
C ASP A 59 4.04 20.95 -4.37
N ASP A 60 4.05 22.27 -4.54
CA ASP A 60 4.73 22.95 -5.65
C ASP A 60 6.26 22.79 -5.64
N VAL A 61 6.85 22.38 -4.52
CA VAL A 61 8.29 22.08 -4.40
C VAL A 61 8.59 20.57 -4.42
N GLY A 62 7.58 19.76 -4.77
CA GLY A 62 7.70 18.32 -4.98
C GLY A 62 7.76 17.50 -3.69
N LYS A 63 7.31 18.04 -2.55
CA LYS A 63 7.19 17.29 -1.30
C LYS A 63 5.84 16.59 -1.22
N ILE A 64 5.84 15.35 -0.75
CA ILE A 64 4.60 14.62 -0.43
C ILE A 64 3.94 15.34 0.75
N VAL A 65 2.71 15.80 0.56
CA VAL A 65 1.91 16.50 1.57
C VAL A 65 0.64 15.76 1.94
N GLU A 66 0.32 14.69 1.22
CA GLU A 66 -0.80 13.80 1.51
C GLU A 66 -0.51 12.40 0.96
N HIS A 67 -0.96 11.37 1.68
CA HIS A 67 -0.81 9.97 1.31
C HIS A 67 -2.08 9.21 1.67
N TRP A 68 -2.51 8.35 0.75
CA TRP A 68 -3.57 7.37 0.96
C TRP A 68 -3.13 6.05 0.37
N ASP A 69 -3.62 4.96 0.94
CA ASP A 69 -3.41 3.63 0.40
C ASP A 69 -4.69 2.81 0.33
N VAL A 70 -4.63 1.79 -0.53
CA VAL A 70 -5.53 0.64 -0.51
C VAL A 70 -4.67 -0.60 -0.60
N LEU A 71 -4.89 -1.54 0.32
CA LEU A 71 -4.23 -2.84 0.33
C LEU A 71 -5.25 -3.94 0.07
N GLN A 72 -4.93 -4.84 -0.85
CA GLN A 72 -5.68 -6.06 -1.10
C GLN A 72 -4.75 -7.27 -1.00
N ILE A 73 -5.14 -8.29 -0.22
CA ILE A 73 -4.39 -9.54 -0.13
C ILE A 73 -4.26 -10.20 -1.50
N VAL A 74 -3.05 -10.69 -1.81
CA VAL A 74 -2.80 -11.54 -2.98
C VAL A 74 -3.39 -12.92 -2.73
N LEU A 75 -4.51 -13.21 -3.41
CA LEU A 75 -5.14 -14.52 -3.35
C LEU A 75 -4.40 -15.50 -4.27
N GLY A 76 -4.25 -16.75 -3.81
CA GLY A 76 -3.65 -17.82 -4.60
C GLY A 76 -4.45 -18.22 -5.85
N HIS A 77 -5.68 -17.71 -6.00
CA HIS A 77 -6.55 -17.96 -7.14
C HIS A 77 -7.27 -16.66 -7.56
N SER A 78 -7.39 -16.46 -8.87
CA SER A 78 -8.13 -15.36 -9.48
C SER A 78 -9.16 -15.94 -10.44
N GLU A 79 -10.42 -15.55 -10.29
CA GLU A 79 -11.47 -15.87 -11.26
C GLU A 79 -11.23 -15.18 -12.61
N HIS A 80 -10.50 -14.06 -12.60
CA HIS A 80 -10.15 -13.34 -13.81
C HIS A 80 -8.85 -13.91 -14.41
N PRO A 81 -8.78 -14.18 -15.73
CA PRO A 81 -7.64 -14.84 -16.37
C PRO A 81 -6.37 -13.98 -16.43
N LYS A 82 -6.49 -12.66 -16.27
CA LYS A 82 -5.34 -11.78 -16.05
C LYS A 82 -5.10 -11.66 -14.56
N GLY A 83 -3.85 -11.85 -14.14
CA GLY A 83 -3.42 -11.68 -12.76
C GLY A 83 -3.58 -10.24 -12.26
N MET A 84 -3.20 -10.01 -11.00
CA MET A 84 -3.45 -8.73 -10.33
C MET A 84 -2.46 -7.60 -10.68
N PHE A 85 -1.43 -7.88 -11.50
CA PHE A 85 -0.35 -6.95 -11.84
C PHE A 85 -0.13 -6.80 -13.35
#